data_AF-A0A960SRQ1-F1
#
_entry.id   AF-A0A960SRQ1-F1
#
_cell.length_a   1.000
_cell.length_b   1.000
_cell.length_c   1.000
_cell.angle_alpha   90.00
_cell.angle_beta   90.00
_cell.angle_gamma   90.00
#
_symmetry.space_group_name_H-M   'P 1'
#
loop_
_entity.id
_entity.type
_entity.pdbx_description
1 polymer ?
#
loop_
_entity_poly.entity_id
_entity_poly.type
_entity_poly.pdbx_seq_one_letter_code
_entity_poly.pdbx_strand_id
1 'polypeptide(L)'
;VGRMRRDAADARRYGCDGLFGIHWRTRAVAPNVAALAGAAWDQDSWNQQPLLPREESLEPGASGGQFAVFADRPIAGTEEAAVYQTVRYNVAAYRLPAANGSCRVTLQFCEPHYREAGKRVFNVSLQGRTVIEALDIFARAGADQALDFTFQDVAVTNGWVLVEFTPVTEFPSIAGLQVDAGGRPWKINCGGPAWQDYLADWPPSPAADSDFAPSGDFYLDWANQSFGANVVPRIADILSARDGRLPRPSEWLQGPGGIQPDSRPWDLVRREYDFVERLEMVADAVRGDGNEARFGYWLNTFQYLRAMARLRCTWADFNQAMQAARTAGTGESARAAAIEGALPLRVRLVEDLREVYAHLLATVSTPGELGTIANWEQHILPGLMDQPGAELAKLLQGELPAAARPEVGYRGPARVIVPAARSSFAPGEPLTLRVLVLAAQMPIEAVVRWRKMGDGGYRDLPLEHLGRGVFQAGFPMEATAGKDLEY
;
A
#
# COMPACT_ATOMS: atom_id res chain seq x y z
N VAL A 1 -14.41 -4.41 6.91
CA VAL A 1 -13.56 -4.09 8.08
C VAL A 1 -13.20 -2.60 8.01
N GLY A 2 -13.88 -1.72 8.75
CA GLY A 2 -13.92 -0.26 8.53
C GLY A 2 -12.83 0.56 9.20
N ARG A 3 -11.66 0.75 8.57
CA ARG A 3 -10.60 1.62 9.12
C ARG A 3 -11.12 3.03 9.42
N MET A 4 -11.80 3.64 8.46
CA MET A 4 -12.32 5.01 8.59
C MET A 4 -13.39 5.11 9.68
N ARG A 5 -14.23 4.08 9.83
CA ARG A 5 -15.23 4.02 10.90
C ARG A 5 -14.61 3.90 12.29
N ARG A 6 -13.55 3.10 12.44
CA ARG A 6 -12.77 3.05 13.68
C ARG A 6 -12.21 4.42 14.02
N ASP A 7 -11.52 5.07 13.06
CA ASP A 7 -10.93 6.39 13.28
C ASP A 7 -12.01 7.43 13.67
N ALA A 8 -13.22 7.36 13.09
CA ALA A 8 -14.35 8.21 13.46
C ALA A 8 -14.99 7.86 14.82
N ALA A 9 -15.05 6.57 15.18
CA ALA A 9 -15.53 6.12 16.49
C ALA A 9 -14.58 6.56 17.61
N ASP A 10 -13.27 6.42 17.40
CA ASP A 10 -12.24 6.89 18.33
C ASP A 10 -12.32 8.41 18.50
N ALA A 11 -12.47 9.17 17.40
CA ALA A 11 -12.66 10.62 17.47
C ALA A 11 -13.90 11.01 18.30
N ARG A 12 -15.06 10.40 18.04
CA ARG A 12 -16.29 10.63 18.83
C ARG A 12 -16.06 10.30 20.31
N ARG A 13 -15.35 9.20 20.60
CA ARG A 13 -15.04 8.78 21.98
C ARG A 13 -14.12 9.75 22.72
N TYR A 14 -13.17 10.38 22.02
CA TYR A 14 -12.31 11.42 22.59
C TYR A 14 -13.01 12.79 22.75
N GLY A 15 -14.30 12.88 22.40
CA GLY A 15 -15.05 14.12 22.49
C GLY A 15 -14.77 15.09 21.34
N CYS A 16 -14.28 14.59 20.19
CA CYS A 16 -14.15 15.42 19.00
C CYS A 16 -15.53 15.71 18.38
N ASP A 17 -15.86 16.98 18.17
CA ASP A 17 -17.10 17.43 17.52
C ASP A 17 -17.00 17.52 15.99
N GLY A 18 -15.89 17.08 15.40
CA GLY A 18 -15.66 17.15 13.97
C GLY A 18 -14.35 16.53 13.51
N LEU A 19 -14.18 16.42 12.19
CA LEU A 19 -12.99 15.87 11.55
C LEU A 19 -12.32 16.94 10.69
N PHE A 20 -11.01 17.09 10.81
CA PHE A 20 -10.20 17.92 9.93
C PHE A 20 -9.27 17.03 9.11
N GLY A 21 -9.30 17.16 7.79
CA GLY A 21 -8.56 16.30 6.88
C GLY A 21 -7.86 17.08 5.78
N ILE A 22 -6.60 16.76 5.54
CA ILE A 22 -5.87 17.19 4.35
C ILE A 22 -5.95 16.03 3.35
N HIS A 23 -6.55 16.28 2.19
CA HIS A 23 -6.75 15.25 1.18
C HIS A 23 -6.13 15.65 -0.16
N TRP A 24 -5.40 14.72 -0.74
CA TRP A 24 -4.87 14.78 -2.10
C TRP A 24 -5.49 13.62 -2.89
N ARG A 25 -5.71 13.78 -4.21
CA ARG A 25 -6.31 12.73 -5.08
C ARG A 25 -7.74 12.36 -4.69
N THR A 26 -8.64 13.33 -4.80
CA THR A 26 -10.01 13.30 -4.28
C THR A 26 -10.88 12.15 -4.79
N ARG A 27 -10.71 11.68 -6.05
CA ARG A 27 -11.57 10.64 -6.62
C ARG A 27 -11.36 9.26 -6.00
N ALA A 28 -10.11 8.82 -5.87
CA ALA A 28 -9.78 7.50 -5.32
C ALA A 28 -10.03 7.40 -3.81
N VAL A 29 -10.08 8.53 -3.09
CA VAL A 29 -10.38 8.57 -1.65
C VAL A 29 -11.82 9.00 -1.35
N ALA A 30 -12.63 9.29 -2.38
CA ALA A 30 -14.00 9.77 -2.21
C ALA A 30 -14.87 8.84 -1.33
N PRO A 31 -14.81 7.50 -1.43
CA PRO A 31 -15.60 6.63 -0.55
C PRO A 31 -15.16 6.75 0.90
N ASN A 32 -13.86 6.88 1.17
CA ASN A 32 -13.34 7.07 2.52
C ASN A 32 -13.82 8.39 3.11
N VAL A 33 -13.82 9.47 2.32
CA VAL A 33 -14.34 10.77 2.74
C VAL A 33 -15.85 10.70 2.99
N ALA A 34 -16.61 10.01 2.14
CA ALA A 34 -18.04 9.81 2.34
C ALA A 34 -18.34 9.01 3.62
N ALA A 35 -17.58 7.93 3.87
CA ALA A 35 -17.71 7.14 5.09
C ALA A 35 -17.43 7.97 6.35
N LEU A 36 -16.36 8.79 6.34
CA LEU A 36 -16.02 9.70 7.43
C LEU A 36 -17.09 10.78 7.63
N ALA A 37 -17.58 11.38 6.56
CA ALA A 37 -18.61 12.41 6.62
C ALA A 37 -19.92 11.86 7.20
N GLY A 38 -20.34 10.65 6.77
CA GLY A 38 -21.49 9.98 7.37
C GLY A 38 -21.28 9.68 8.86
N ALA A 39 -20.11 9.16 9.22
CA ALA A 39 -19.74 8.87 10.61
C ALA A 39 -19.62 10.12 11.50
N ALA A 40 -19.37 11.30 10.93
CA ALA A 40 -19.37 12.55 11.68
C ALA A 40 -20.79 12.99 12.07
N TRP A 41 -21.81 12.55 11.34
CA TRP A 41 -23.20 12.89 11.61
C TRP A 41 -23.90 11.86 12.49
N ASP A 42 -23.73 10.57 12.18
CA ASP A 42 -24.37 9.47 12.88
C ASP A 42 -23.50 8.22 12.88
N GLN A 43 -23.39 7.59 14.05
CA GLN A 43 -22.71 6.31 14.22
C GLN A 43 -23.59 5.24 14.87
N ASP A 44 -24.82 5.54 15.24
CA ASP A 44 -25.61 4.71 16.17
C ASP A 44 -25.96 3.32 15.59
N SER A 45 -26.04 3.21 14.26
CA SER A 45 -26.31 1.95 13.56
C SER A 45 -25.14 0.96 13.56
N TRP A 46 -23.90 1.42 13.84
CA TRP A 46 -22.70 0.58 13.77
C TRP A 46 -21.68 0.79 14.91
N ASN A 47 -21.81 1.87 15.70
CA ASN A 47 -21.01 2.20 16.88
C ASN A 47 -21.93 2.34 18.10
N GLN A 48 -22.19 1.22 18.77
CA GLN A 48 -23.04 1.15 19.97
C GLN A 48 -22.23 1.22 21.27
N GLN A 49 -20.93 1.54 21.21
CA GLN A 49 -20.08 1.59 22.40
C GLN A 49 -20.32 2.88 23.19
N PRO A 50 -20.36 2.80 24.54
CA PRO A 50 -20.54 3.98 25.38
C PRO A 50 -19.38 4.98 25.21
N LEU A 51 -19.69 6.28 25.32
CA LEU A 51 -18.73 7.40 25.38
C LEU A 51 -17.95 7.37 26.70
N LEU A 52 -17.18 6.32 26.91
CA LEU A 52 -16.17 6.28 27.95
C LEU A 52 -14.83 6.34 27.24
N PRO A 53 -13.88 7.20 27.66
CA PRO A 53 -12.50 7.01 27.26
C PRO A 53 -12.17 5.55 27.52
N ARG A 54 -11.61 4.84 26.52
CA ARG A 54 -10.89 3.60 26.84
C ARG A 54 -9.82 4.08 27.79
N GLU A 55 -9.99 3.80 29.08
CA GLU A 55 -8.84 3.41 29.85
C GLU A 55 -8.24 2.30 28.99
N GLU A 56 -7.15 2.60 28.30
CA GLU A 56 -6.28 1.52 27.85
C GLU A 56 -5.91 0.82 29.15
N SER A 57 -6.67 -0.22 29.49
CA SER A 57 -6.12 -1.34 30.24
C SER A 57 -4.99 -1.82 29.35
N LEU A 58 -3.82 -1.23 29.56
CA LEU A 58 -2.57 -1.79 29.14
C LEU A 58 -2.51 -3.09 29.93
N GLU A 59 -2.98 -4.17 29.32
CA GLU A 59 -2.80 -5.50 29.85
C GLU A 59 -1.37 -5.93 29.47
N PRO A 60 -0.62 -6.53 30.39
CA PRO A 60 0.66 -7.13 30.06
C PRO A 60 0.47 -8.15 28.94
N GLY A 61 1.33 -8.09 27.92
CA GLY A 61 1.39 -9.16 26.93
C GLY A 61 1.90 -8.78 25.55
N ALA A 62 1.83 -9.78 24.67
CA ALA A 62 2.17 -9.66 23.27
C ALA A 62 1.00 -9.10 22.46
N SER A 63 1.31 -8.28 21.47
CA SER A 63 0.39 -7.83 20.43
C SER A 63 0.68 -8.60 19.16
N GLY A 64 -0.19 -9.54 18.80
CA GLY A 64 -0.01 -10.36 17.61
C GLY A 64 0.89 -11.56 17.77
N GLY A 65 1.16 -12.20 16.64
CA GLY A 65 2.08 -13.32 16.52
C GLY A 65 1.49 -14.71 16.78
N GLN A 66 2.14 -15.67 16.14
CA GLN A 66 1.86 -17.10 16.20
C GLN A 66 3.10 -17.82 16.75
N PHE A 67 2.94 -19.07 17.18
CA PHE A 67 4.05 -19.84 17.78
C PHE A 67 4.60 -20.84 16.80
N ALA A 68 5.91 -20.99 16.84
CA ALA A 68 6.59 -22.10 16.23
C ALA A 68 7.47 -22.77 17.30
N VAL A 69 7.34 -24.09 17.40
CA VAL A 69 8.09 -24.93 18.33
C VAL A 69 9.04 -25.79 17.53
N PHE A 70 10.32 -25.73 17.87
CA PHE A 70 11.40 -26.49 17.26
C PHE A 70 12.04 -27.40 18.31
N ALA A 71 11.21 -28.30 18.85
CA ALA A 71 11.62 -29.24 19.89
C ALA A 71 12.87 -30.03 19.47
N ASP A 72 13.70 -30.36 20.47
CA ASP A 72 14.89 -31.20 20.34
C ASP A 72 16.01 -30.66 19.42
N ARG A 73 15.90 -29.40 18.97
CA ARG A 73 16.98 -28.77 18.21
C ARG A 73 18.12 -28.33 19.12
N PRO A 74 19.37 -28.72 18.84
CA PRO A 74 20.49 -28.18 19.58
C PRO A 74 20.61 -26.69 19.27
N ILE A 75 20.53 -25.85 20.31
CA ILE A 75 20.78 -24.42 20.18
C ILE A 75 22.19 -24.13 20.68
N ALA A 76 23.05 -23.61 19.81
CA ALA A 76 24.41 -23.26 20.15
C ALA A 76 24.49 -21.87 20.81
N GLY A 77 25.52 -21.65 21.63
CA GLY A 77 25.81 -20.35 22.25
C GLY A 77 24.98 -20.00 23.48
N THR A 78 24.27 -20.96 24.08
CA THR A 78 23.45 -20.75 25.28
C THR A 78 23.39 -22.01 26.16
N GLU A 79 23.22 -21.81 27.46
CA GLU A 79 22.83 -22.87 28.41
C GLU A 79 21.30 -22.96 28.58
N GLU A 80 20.56 -21.96 28.07
CA GLU A 80 19.11 -21.83 28.17
C GLU A 80 18.40 -22.25 26.87
N ALA A 81 18.85 -23.34 26.24
CA ALA A 81 18.42 -23.75 24.90
C ALA A 81 16.89 -23.82 24.72
N ALA A 82 16.14 -24.20 25.76
CA ALA A 82 14.69 -24.31 25.70
C ALA A 82 13.98 -22.99 25.38
N VAL A 83 14.55 -21.83 25.78
CA VAL A 83 14.00 -20.51 25.45
C VAL A 83 14.11 -20.21 23.95
N TYR A 84 15.17 -20.71 23.31
CA TYR A 84 15.45 -20.47 21.89
C TYR A 84 14.84 -21.52 20.96
N GLN A 85 14.28 -22.60 21.52
CA GLN A 85 13.56 -23.64 20.78
C GLN A 85 12.10 -23.27 20.50
N THR A 86 11.60 -22.21 21.11
CA THR A 86 10.27 -21.65 20.83
C THR A 86 10.40 -20.21 20.39
N VAL A 87 9.58 -19.80 19.42
CA VAL A 87 9.52 -18.41 18.97
C VAL A 87 8.08 -17.97 18.80
N ARG A 88 7.82 -16.70 19.17
CA ARG A 88 6.66 -15.97 18.65
C ARG A 88 7.09 -15.24 17.38
N TYR A 89 6.48 -15.60 16.25
CA TYR A 89 6.70 -14.95 14.96
C TYR A 89 5.47 -14.14 14.54
N ASN A 90 5.64 -13.16 13.65
CA ASN A 90 4.60 -12.20 13.26
C ASN A 90 4.06 -11.38 14.44
N VAL A 91 4.92 -11.12 15.44
CA VAL A 91 4.60 -10.28 16.59
C VAL A 91 4.79 -8.81 16.23
N ALA A 92 3.88 -7.96 16.68
CA ALA A 92 3.98 -6.51 16.49
C ALA A 92 4.62 -5.83 17.70
N ALA A 93 4.28 -6.26 18.92
CA ALA A 93 4.84 -5.66 20.13
C ALA A 93 4.78 -6.59 21.35
N TYR A 94 5.54 -6.26 22.39
CA TYR A 94 5.34 -6.69 23.78
C TYR A 94 5.18 -5.47 24.68
N ARG A 95 4.26 -5.55 25.64
CA ARG A 95 4.03 -4.55 26.68
C ARG A 95 4.14 -5.21 28.04
N LEU A 96 5.04 -4.71 28.88
CA LEU A 96 5.28 -5.25 30.21
C LEU A 96 5.24 -4.13 31.26
N PRO A 97 4.56 -4.31 32.40
CA PRO A 97 4.60 -3.38 33.50
C PRO A 97 6.03 -3.22 34.02
N ALA A 98 6.44 -1.98 34.26
CA ALA A 98 7.74 -1.65 34.80
C ALA A 98 7.62 -0.43 35.72
N ALA A 99 8.45 -0.37 36.76
CA ALA A 99 8.54 0.85 37.55
C ALA A 99 9.09 1.99 36.68
N ASN A 100 8.58 3.21 36.89
CA ASN A 100 9.16 4.39 36.25
C ASN A 100 10.62 4.57 36.69
N GLY A 101 11.48 4.89 35.74
CA GLY A 101 12.92 4.98 35.95
C GLY A 101 13.72 4.32 34.83
N SER A 102 14.95 3.98 35.15
CA SER A 102 15.87 3.29 34.23
C SER A 102 15.69 1.77 34.36
N CYS A 103 15.54 1.06 33.25
CA CYS A 103 15.47 -0.41 33.25
C CYS A 103 16.44 -1.03 32.24
N ARG A 104 16.76 -2.32 32.46
CA ARG A 104 17.53 -3.15 31.54
C ARG A 104 16.58 -4.05 30.76
N VAL A 105 16.69 -4.04 29.44
CA VAL A 105 15.90 -4.89 28.54
C VAL A 105 16.83 -5.80 27.75
N THR A 106 16.58 -7.12 27.79
CA THR A 106 17.30 -8.10 26.98
C THR A 106 16.33 -8.76 26.00
N LEU A 107 16.67 -8.70 24.71
CA LEU A 107 15.92 -9.32 23.62
C LEU A 107 16.71 -10.53 23.12
N GLN A 108 16.06 -11.70 23.11
CA GLN A 108 16.70 -12.97 22.79
C GLN A 108 16.12 -13.54 21.51
N PHE A 109 16.99 -13.85 20.56
CA PHE A 109 16.65 -14.27 19.22
C PHE A 109 17.34 -15.58 18.86
N CYS A 110 16.71 -16.34 17.97
CA CYS A 110 17.31 -17.47 17.28
C CYS A 110 16.63 -17.58 15.91
N GLU A 111 17.35 -18.01 14.88
CA GLU A 111 16.76 -18.41 13.60
C GLU A 111 16.66 -19.93 13.52
N PRO A 112 15.55 -20.52 13.97
CA PRO A 112 15.35 -21.94 13.81
C PRO A 112 14.77 -22.29 12.42
N HIS A 113 14.10 -21.41 11.70
CA HIS A 113 13.41 -21.82 10.48
C HIS A 113 14.28 -21.70 9.22
N TYR A 114 14.77 -20.50 8.94
CA TYR A 114 15.50 -20.20 7.72
C TYR A 114 16.95 -20.72 7.75
N ARG A 115 17.51 -20.91 6.56
CA ARG A 115 18.86 -21.47 6.34
C ARG A 115 19.73 -20.60 5.43
N GLU A 116 19.27 -19.40 5.13
CA GLU A 116 19.97 -18.42 4.32
C GLU A 116 19.61 -16.99 4.78
N ALA A 117 20.52 -16.06 4.52
CA ALA A 117 20.35 -14.65 4.86
C ALA A 117 19.26 -13.99 3.99
N GLY A 118 18.68 -12.91 4.48
CA GLY A 118 17.73 -12.05 3.80
C GLY A 118 16.28 -12.54 3.86
N LYS A 119 15.99 -13.70 4.45
CA LYS A 119 14.63 -14.25 4.51
C LYS A 119 13.76 -13.65 5.58
N ARG A 120 14.34 -13.29 6.73
CA ARG A 120 13.66 -12.61 7.83
C ARG A 120 14.50 -11.42 8.24
N VAL A 121 13.99 -10.22 7.94
CA VAL A 121 14.64 -8.95 8.25
C VAL A 121 13.61 -8.04 8.90
N PHE A 122 13.92 -7.45 10.06
CA PHE A 122 12.99 -6.57 10.76
C PHE A 122 13.71 -5.55 11.66
N ASN A 123 13.05 -4.43 11.93
CA ASN A 123 13.51 -3.44 12.91
C ASN A 123 12.92 -3.75 14.29
N VAL A 124 13.62 -3.32 15.33
CA VAL A 124 13.16 -3.37 16.72
C VAL A 124 13.26 -1.99 17.36
N SER A 125 12.18 -1.54 17.99
CA SER A 125 12.13 -0.29 18.76
C SER A 125 11.85 -0.56 20.23
N LEU A 126 12.47 0.22 21.11
CA LEU A 126 12.20 0.27 22.54
C LEU A 126 11.74 1.67 22.92
N GLN A 127 10.58 1.79 23.57
CA GLN A 127 10.00 3.07 24.00
C GLN A 127 9.93 4.10 22.84
N GLY A 128 9.51 3.64 21.65
CA GLY A 128 9.39 4.46 20.44
C GLY A 128 10.70 4.85 19.76
N ARG A 129 11.85 4.34 20.21
CA ARG A 129 13.16 4.56 19.57
C ARG A 129 13.66 3.28 18.92
N THR A 130 14.02 3.33 17.63
CA THR A 130 14.67 2.20 16.95
C THR A 130 16.00 1.89 17.61
N VAL A 131 16.15 0.66 18.11
CA VAL A 131 17.36 0.18 18.79
C VAL A 131 18.09 -0.91 17.99
N ILE A 132 17.40 -1.58 17.07
CA ILE A 132 17.98 -2.49 16.10
C ILE A 132 17.35 -2.20 14.73
N GLU A 133 18.18 -1.90 13.73
CA GLU A 133 17.76 -1.64 12.35
C GLU A 133 18.14 -2.84 11.46
N ALA A 134 17.21 -3.28 10.62
CA ALA A 134 17.35 -4.36 9.65
C ALA A 134 17.98 -5.66 10.22
N LEU A 135 17.51 -6.13 11.37
CA LEU A 135 17.98 -7.37 11.98
C LEU A 135 17.66 -8.57 11.10
N ASP A 136 18.70 -9.21 10.60
CA ASP A 136 18.69 -10.56 10.06
C ASP A 136 19.39 -11.49 11.04
N ILE A 137 18.61 -12.34 11.73
CA ILE A 137 19.12 -13.25 12.77
C ILE A 137 20.08 -14.28 12.14
N PHE A 138 19.75 -14.81 10.95
CA PHE A 138 20.59 -15.80 10.27
C PHE A 138 21.92 -15.18 9.81
N ALA A 139 21.88 -13.99 9.20
CA ALA A 139 23.12 -13.32 8.78
C ALA A 139 24.01 -12.98 9.98
N ARG A 140 23.42 -12.71 11.15
CA ARG A 140 24.16 -12.30 12.34
C ARG A 140 24.74 -13.47 13.15
N ALA A 141 23.99 -14.56 13.30
CA ALA A 141 24.32 -15.66 14.20
C ALA A 141 24.30 -17.05 13.54
N GLY A 142 23.74 -17.18 12.34
CA GLY A 142 23.47 -18.47 11.70
C GLY A 142 22.15 -19.11 12.18
N ALA A 143 21.91 -20.34 11.72
CA ALA A 143 20.76 -21.12 12.15
C ALA A 143 21.00 -21.78 13.51
N ASP A 144 19.92 -21.92 14.31
CA ASP A 144 19.93 -22.66 15.58
C ASP A 144 21.03 -22.18 16.57
N GLN A 145 21.30 -20.87 16.58
CA GLN A 145 22.28 -20.20 17.44
C GLN A 145 21.60 -19.07 18.22
N ALA A 146 21.83 -19.00 19.54
CA ALA A 146 21.33 -17.93 20.39
C ALA A 146 21.99 -16.57 20.06
N LEU A 147 21.18 -15.53 20.00
CA LEU A 147 21.59 -14.15 19.74
C LEU A 147 20.85 -13.18 20.65
N ASP A 148 21.59 -12.51 21.52
CA ASP A 148 21.02 -11.60 22.53
C ASP A 148 21.46 -10.16 22.31
N PHE A 149 20.52 -9.25 22.53
CA PHE A 149 20.79 -7.81 22.60
C PHE A 149 20.32 -7.28 23.95
N THR A 150 21.25 -6.70 24.73
CA THR A 150 20.94 -6.08 26.02
C THR A 150 21.09 -4.58 25.93
N PHE A 151 20.03 -3.88 26.30
CA PHE A 151 19.95 -2.42 26.36
C PHE A 151 19.92 -2.00 27.81
N GLN A 152 20.93 -1.20 28.19
CA GLN A 152 20.98 -0.52 29.47
C GLN A 152 20.24 0.81 29.34
N ASP A 153 19.79 1.33 30.48
CA ASP A 153 19.24 2.66 30.61
C ASP A 153 18.00 2.98 29.75
N VAL A 154 17.11 2.00 29.61
CA VAL A 154 15.82 2.20 28.95
C VAL A 154 14.91 3.00 29.88
N ALA A 155 14.54 4.21 29.46
CA ALA A 155 13.72 5.11 30.24
C ALA A 155 12.22 4.70 30.21
N VAL A 156 11.66 4.44 31.38
CA VAL A 156 10.24 4.16 31.61
C VAL A 156 9.59 5.36 32.28
N THR A 157 8.59 5.95 31.62
CA THR A 157 7.92 7.19 32.07
C THR A 157 6.43 6.99 32.37
N ASN A 158 5.83 5.94 31.84
CA ASN A 158 4.40 5.67 31.88
C ASN A 158 4.04 4.36 32.60
N GLY A 159 5.00 3.72 33.26
CA GLY A 159 4.81 2.44 33.95
C GLY A 159 4.91 1.21 33.05
N TRP A 160 5.34 1.38 31.79
CA TRP A 160 5.38 0.32 30.79
C TRP A 160 6.68 0.31 30.00
N VAL A 161 7.20 -0.89 29.76
CA VAL A 161 8.17 -1.13 28.70
C VAL A 161 7.41 -1.61 27.46
N LEU A 162 7.59 -0.87 26.37
CA LEU A 162 7.08 -1.20 25.05
C LEU A 162 8.25 -1.62 24.14
N VAL A 163 8.17 -2.84 23.63
CA VAL A 163 9.05 -3.38 22.58
C VAL A 163 8.22 -3.53 21.31
N GLU A 164 8.65 -2.94 20.20
CA GLU A 164 7.93 -2.99 18.92
C GLU A 164 8.80 -3.61 17.82
N PHE A 165 8.16 -4.37 16.94
CA PHE A 165 8.81 -5.05 15.83
C PHE A 165 8.18 -4.59 14.52
N THR A 166 9.02 -4.15 13.58
CA THR A 166 8.57 -3.69 12.26
C THR A 166 9.15 -4.59 11.17
N PRO A 167 8.32 -5.34 10.42
CA PRO A 167 8.83 -6.18 9.33
C PRO A 167 9.50 -5.34 8.23
N VAL A 168 10.61 -5.85 7.70
CA VAL A 168 11.24 -5.37 6.46
C VAL A 168 11.10 -6.46 5.38
N THR A 169 11.55 -7.68 5.69
CA THR A 169 11.32 -8.89 4.90
C THR A 169 10.73 -9.96 5.80
N GLU A 170 9.55 -10.46 5.43
CA GLU A 170 8.79 -11.46 6.18
C GLU A 170 8.51 -11.08 7.64
N PHE A 171 8.05 -12.02 8.47
CA PHE A 171 7.53 -11.73 9.80
C PHE A 171 8.63 -11.65 10.89
N PRO A 172 8.61 -10.64 11.78
CA PRO A 172 9.54 -10.58 12.91
C PRO A 172 9.37 -11.78 13.83
N SER A 173 10.44 -12.17 14.52
CA SER A 173 10.40 -13.27 15.49
C SER A 173 11.23 -12.94 16.72
N ILE A 174 10.81 -13.41 17.89
CA ILE A 174 11.55 -13.32 19.14
C ILE A 174 11.38 -14.62 19.93
N ALA A 175 12.44 -15.05 20.62
CA ALA A 175 12.49 -16.30 21.38
C ALA A 175 12.39 -16.07 22.89
N GLY A 176 12.98 -14.97 23.38
CA GLY A 176 12.86 -14.58 24.78
C GLY A 176 12.91 -13.08 24.97
N LEU A 177 12.29 -12.61 26.06
CA LEU A 177 12.26 -11.20 26.45
C LEU A 177 12.49 -11.09 27.95
N GLN A 178 13.46 -10.27 28.35
CA GLN A 178 13.70 -9.95 29.75
C GLN A 178 13.60 -8.44 30.00
N VAL A 179 12.92 -8.06 31.08
CA VAL A 179 12.81 -6.67 31.56
C VAL A 179 13.09 -6.62 33.06
N ASP A 180 14.14 -5.89 33.43
CA ASP A 180 14.57 -5.68 34.81
C ASP A 180 14.45 -4.19 35.16
N ALA A 181 13.44 -3.84 35.96
CA ALA A 181 13.07 -2.46 36.28
C ALA A 181 13.00 -2.21 37.80
N GLY A 182 13.91 -2.80 38.58
CA GLY A 182 14.00 -2.56 40.04
C GLY A 182 12.95 -3.29 40.88
N GLY A 183 12.29 -4.31 40.30
CA GLY A 183 11.35 -5.22 40.94
C GLY A 183 11.60 -6.68 40.53
N ARG A 184 10.59 -7.56 40.58
CA ARG A 184 10.72 -8.91 40.01
C ARG A 184 10.91 -8.78 38.48
N PRO A 185 11.99 -9.33 37.90
CA PRO A 185 12.21 -9.24 36.47
C PRO A 185 11.13 -10.01 35.71
N TRP A 186 10.65 -9.43 34.62
CA TRP A 186 9.88 -10.18 33.64
C TRP A 186 10.85 -10.97 32.80
N LYS A 187 10.68 -12.28 32.73
CA LYS A 187 11.36 -13.16 31.78
C LYS A 187 10.29 -13.95 31.06
N ILE A 188 10.16 -13.78 29.74
CA ILE A 188 9.10 -14.40 28.93
C ILE A 188 9.75 -15.36 27.96
N ASN A 189 9.31 -16.62 27.96
CA ASN A 189 9.68 -17.61 26.95
C ASN A 189 8.75 -17.44 25.74
N CYS A 190 9.13 -16.59 24.79
CA CYS A 190 8.25 -16.15 23.70
C CYS A 190 7.85 -17.32 22.78
N GLY A 191 6.55 -17.55 22.66
CA GLY A 191 5.93 -18.66 21.95
C GLY A 191 6.04 -20.02 22.65
N GLY A 192 6.56 -20.06 23.88
CA GLY A 192 6.79 -21.27 24.65
C GLY A 192 6.07 -21.31 26.00
N PRO A 193 6.03 -22.49 26.63
CA PRO A 193 5.53 -22.65 28.00
C PRO A 193 6.51 -22.04 29.01
N ALA A 194 6.09 -21.93 30.27
CA ALA A 194 6.96 -21.52 31.36
C ALA A 194 8.14 -22.50 31.47
N TRP A 195 9.34 -21.95 31.66
CA TRP A 195 10.58 -22.73 31.75
C TRP A 195 11.55 -22.07 32.73
N GLN A 196 11.91 -22.80 33.78
CA GLN A 196 12.68 -22.25 34.91
C GLN A 196 12.06 -20.95 35.46
N ASP A 197 12.78 -19.83 35.44
CA ASP A 197 12.30 -18.52 35.88
C ASP A 197 11.64 -17.69 34.76
N TYR A 198 11.57 -18.23 33.54
CA TYR A 198 10.78 -17.66 32.45
C TYR A 198 9.31 -18.05 32.60
N LEU A 199 8.45 -17.04 32.52
CA LEU A 199 7.01 -17.17 32.39
C LEU A 199 6.65 -17.70 30.99
N ALA A 200 5.53 -18.42 30.92
CA ALA A 200 4.92 -18.77 29.64
C ALA A 200 4.53 -17.49 28.88
N ASP A 201 4.61 -17.55 27.56
CA ASP A 201 4.03 -16.50 26.73
C ASP A 201 2.49 -16.50 26.83
N TRP A 202 1.88 -15.35 26.52
CA TRP A 202 0.44 -15.24 26.30
C TRP A 202 0.00 -16.14 25.15
N PRO A 203 -1.28 -16.48 24.97
CA PRO A 203 -1.74 -17.27 23.82
C PRO A 203 -1.38 -16.66 22.45
N PRO A 204 -1.36 -17.46 21.37
CA PRO A 204 -1.22 -16.93 20.01
C PRO A 204 -2.38 -15.99 19.73
N SER A 205 -2.11 -14.87 19.08
CA SER A 205 -3.14 -13.93 18.67
C SER A 205 -2.79 -13.42 17.29
N PRO A 206 -3.73 -13.32 16.34
CA PRO A 206 -3.47 -12.53 15.14
C PRO A 206 -2.98 -11.14 15.56
N ALA A 207 -2.08 -10.52 14.77
CA ALA A 207 -1.70 -9.11 14.95
C ALA A 207 -2.96 -8.35 15.30
N ALA A 208 -3.00 -7.75 16.52
CA ALA A 208 -4.22 -7.28 17.17
C ALA A 208 -5.16 -6.85 16.07
N ASP A 209 -6.20 -7.65 15.81
CA ASP A 209 -7.24 -7.26 14.87
C ASP A 209 -7.70 -5.95 15.48
N SER A 210 -7.20 -4.83 14.97
CA SER A 210 -7.52 -3.54 15.55
C SER A 210 -9.04 -3.51 15.45
N ASP A 211 -9.74 -3.42 16.57
CA ASP A 211 -11.19 -3.60 16.68
C ASP A 211 -11.91 -2.84 15.54
N PHE A 212 -12.05 -3.48 14.38
CA PHE A 212 -12.38 -2.77 13.17
C PHE A 212 -13.89 -2.85 13.08
N ALA A 213 -14.55 -1.70 13.25
CA ALA A 213 -15.99 -1.62 13.13
C ALA A 213 -16.47 -2.27 11.81
N PRO A 214 -17.61 -2.98 11.81
CA PRO A 214 -18.21 -3.50 10.58
C PRO A 214 -18.35 -2.38 9.53
N SER A 215 -18.02 -2.66 8.27
CA SER A 215 -18.20 -1.73 7.13
C SER A 215 -19.03 -2.32 5.99
N GLY A 216 -19.63 -3.49 6.19
CA GLY A 216 -20.38 -4.20 5.17
C GLY A 216 -21.60 -3.43 4.68
N ASP A 217 -22.36 -2.84 5.60
CA ASP A 217 -23.49 -1.95 5.32
C ASP A 217 -23.08 -0.71 4.51
N PHE A 218 -21.94 -0.09 4.83
CA PHE A 218 -21.41 1.02 4.01
C PHE A 218 -21.12 0.57 2.58
N TYR A 219 -20.45 -0.57 2.40
CA TYR A 219 -20.13 -1.06 1.07
C TYR A 219 -21.36 -1.57 0.30
N LEU A 220 -22.38 -2.09 0.99
CA LEU A 220 -23.66 -2.43 0.38
C LEU A 220 -24.35 -1.17 -0.18
N ASP A 221 -24.46 -0.12 0.63
CA ASP A 221 -25.07 1.15 0.22
C ASP A 221 -24.26 1.81 -0.92
N TRP A 222 -22.95 1.93 -0.72
CA TRP A 222 -22.06 2.54 -1.71
C TRP A 222 -22.05 1.78 -3.04
N ALA A 223 -22.01 0.44 -3.02
CA ALA A 223 -22.07 -0.37 -4.23
C ALA A 223 -23.43 -0.23 -4.92
N ASN A 224 -24.53 -0.12 -4.15
CA ASN A 224 -25.86 0.08 -4.70
C ASN A 224 -25.97 1.40 -5.46
N GLN A 225 -25.45 2.49 -4.89
CA GLN A 225 -25.43 3.81 -5.52
C GLN A 225 -24.44 3.88 -6.69
N SER A 226 -23.35 3.11 -6.66
CA SER A 226 -22.25 3.25 -7.62
C SER A 226 -22.33 2.30 -8.81
N PHE A 227 -22.80 1.06 -8.62
CA PHE A 227 -22.63 -0.02 -9.60
C PHE A 227 -23.93 -0.73 -9.99
N GLY A 228 -25.03 -0.42 -9.31
CA GLY A 228 -26.34 -1.02 -9.57
C GLY A 228 -26.59 -2.32 -8.81
N ALA A 229 -27.87 -2.62 -8.57
CA ALA A 229 -28.33 -3.64 -7.62
C ALA A 229 -27.80 -5.07 -7.88
N ASN A 230 -27.59 -5.46 -9.14
CA ASN A 230 -27.25 -6.85 -9.54
C ASN A 230 -25.87 -7.33 -9.06
N VAL A 231 -25.01 -6.42 -8.64
CA VAL A 231 -23.62 -6.71 -8.25
C VAL A 231 -23.32 -6.38 -6.79
N VAL A 232 -24.28 -5.77 -6.09
CA VAL A 232 -24.09 -5.20 -4.74
C VAL A 232 -23.53 -6.19 -3.73
N PRO A 233 -24.13 -7.38 -3.51
CA PRO A 233 -23.62 -8.29 -2.47
C PRO A 233 -22.19 -8.75 -2.74
N ARG A 234 -21.87 -9.01 -4.03
CA ARG A 234 -20.55 -9.49 -4.45
C ARG A 234 -19.48 -8.41 -4.30
N ILE A 235 -19.76 -7.19 -4.77
CA ILE A 235 -18.81 -6.07 -4.65
C ILE A 235 -18.62 -5.69 -3.19
N ALA A 236 -19.71 -5.64 -2.41
CA ALA A 236 -19.63 -5.29 -1.00
C ALA A 236 -18.81 -6.30 -0.20
N ASP A 237 -18.99 -7.60 -0.42
CA ASP A 237 -18.15 -8.65 0.18
C ASP A 237 -16.66 -8.45 -0.15
N ILE A 238 -16.35 -8.28 -1.44
CA ILE A 238 -14.98 -8.12 -1.92
C ILE A 238 -14.28 -6.94 -1.26
N LEU A 239 -14.93 -5.77 -1.24
CA LEU A 239 -14.33 -4.54 -0.73
C LEU A 239 -14.29 -4.50 0.79
N SER A 240 -15.34 -5.02 1.46
CA SER A 240 -15.36 -5.13 2.92
C SER A 240 -14.21 -5.98 3.45
N ALA A 241 -13.82 -7.02 2.73
CA ALA A 241 -12.70 -7.89 3.08
C ALA A 241 -11.32 -7.23 2.87
N ARG A 242 -11.25 -6.18 2.04
CA ARG A 242 -10.01 -5.45 1.71
C ARG A 242 -9.87 -4.11 2.41
N ASP A 243 -10.94 -3.59 2.98
CA ASP A 243 -10.93 -2.37 3.78
C ASP A 243 -9.92 -2.48 4.94
N GLY A 244 -9.02 -1.49 5.04
CA GLY A 244 -7.87 -1.48 5.93
C GLY A 244 -6.73 -2.45 5.59
N ARG A 245 -6.90 -3.33 4.59
CA ARG A 245 -6.00 -4.48 4.29
C ARG A 245 -5.62 -4.56 2.81
N LEU A 246 -5.66 -3.45 2.08
CA LEU A 246 -5.21 -3.41 0.68
C LEU A 246 -3.70 -3.66 0.60
N PRO A 247 -3.23 -4.48 -0.37
CA PRO A 247 -1.81 -4.61 -0.67
C PRO A 247 -1.18 -3.24 -0.97
N ARG A 248 0.08 -3.04 -0.57
CA ARG A 248 0.79 -1.76 -0.70
C ARG A 248 2.00 -1.91 -1.63
N PRO A 249 1.78 -1.86 -2.96
CA PRO A 249 2.87 -1.90 -3.93
C PRO A 249 3.66 -0.58 -4.04
N SER A 250 3.27 0.47 -3.32
CA SER A 250 3.99 1.73 -3.22
C SER A 250 4.04 2.22 -1.78
N GLU A 251 5.10 2.96 -1.45
CA GLU A 251 5.43 3.40 -0.11
C GLU A 251 5.79 4.89 -0.06
N TRP A 252 6.05 5.38 1.16
CA TRP A 252 6.52 6.73 1.41
C TRP A 252 8.04 6.76 1.54
N LEU A 253 8.74 6.68 0.41
CA LEU A 253 10.21 6.61 0.34
C LEU A 253 10.76 7.92 -0.22
N GLN A 254 11.33 8.77 0.64
CA GLN A 254 11.79 10.12 0.29
C GLN A 254 10.71 11.02 -0.35
N GLY A 255 9.44 10.65 -0.19
CA GLY A 255 8.29 11.30 -0.81
C GLY A 255 7.16 10.30 -1.08
N PRO A 256 5.98 10.79 -1.48
CA PRO A 256 4.85 9.93 -1.76
C PRO A 256 5.04 9.13 -3.07
N GLY A 257 4.69 7.84 -3.04
CA GLY A 257 4.58 7.02 -4.24
C GLY A 257 5.89 6.37 -4.68
N GLY A 258 6.85 6.19 -3.77
CA GLY A 258 8.05 5.40 -4.05
C GLY A 258 7.68 3.94 -4.35
N ILE A 259 8.38 3.33 -5.31
CA ILE A 259 8.23 1.92 -5.68
C ILE A 259 9.61 1.29 -5.62
N GLN A 260 9.70 0.11 -5.01
CA GLN A 260 10.95 -0.66 -4.90
C GLN A 260 10.78 -2.04 -5.52
N PRO A 261 11.86 -2.67 -6.00
CA PRO A 261 11.85 -4.09 -6.37
C PRO A 261 11.30 -4.97 -5.24
N ASP A 262 10.63 -6.07 -5.60
CA ASP A 262 10.12 -7.06 -4.65
C ASP A 262 10.73 -8.42 -4.98
N SER A 263 11.63 -8.93 -4.15
CA SER A 263 12.35 -10.19 -4.41
C SER A 263 11.51 -11.44 -4.16
N ARG A 264 10.24 -11.31 -3.76
CA ARG A 264 9.34 -12.45 -3.59
C ARG A 264 8.88 -12.93 -4.97
N PRO A 265 8.77 -14.26 -5.20
CA PRO A 265 8.25 -14.80 -6.45
C PRO A 265 6.84 -14.29 -6.76
N TRP A 266 6.57 -13.98 -8.02
CA TRP A 266 5.25 -13.46 -8.43
C TRP A 266 4.10 -14.38 -8.04
N ASP A 267 4.28 -15.71 -8.07
CA ASP A 267 3.25 -16.68 -7.66
C ASP A 267 2.83 -16.57 -6.19
N LEU A 268 3.68 -15.99 -5.35
CA LEU A 268 3.34 -15.66 -3.96
C LEU A 268 2.63 -14.30 -3.91
N VAL A 269 3.21 -13.27 -4.52
CA VAL A 269 2.70 -11.89 -4.46
C VAL A 269 1.33 -11.76 -5.13
N ARG A 270 1.08 -12.48 -6.23
CA ARG A 270 -0.20 -12.43 -6.95
C ARG A 270 -1.40 -12.76 -6.08
N ARG A 271 -1.23 -13.62 -5.07
CA ARG A 271 -2.30 -14.07 -4.16
C ARG A 271 -2.85 -12.94 -3.30
N GLU A 272 -2.04 -11.91 -3.04
CA GLU A 272 -2.50 -10.70 -2.36
C GLU A 272 -3.56 -9.94 -3.19
N TYR A 273 -3.62 -10.18 -4.50
CA TYR A 273 -4.48 -9.51 -5.48
C TYR A 273 -5.62 -10.38 -6.01
N ASP A 274 -5.93 -11.53 -5.41
CA ASP A 274 -7.06 -12.39 -5.82
C ASP A 274 -8.41 -11.65 -5.81
N PHE A 275 -8.53 -10.59 -5.00
CA PHE A 275 -9.71 -9.74 -4.99
C PHE A 275 -9.94 -9.00 -6.32
N VAL A 276 -8.88 -8.72 -7.09
CA VAL A 276 -8.96 -8.11 -8.42
C VAL A 276 -9.59 -9.10 -9.40
N GLU A 277 -9.16 -10.37 -9.37
CA GLU A 277 -9.75 -11.44 -10.19
C GLU A 277 -11.25 -11.60 -9.88
N ARG A 278 -11.63 -11.56 -8.60
CA ARG A 278 -13.05 -11.58 -8.20
C ARG A 278 -13.85 -10.37 -8.71
N LEU A 279 -13.24 -9.17 -8.78
CA LEU A 279 -13.90 -8.00 -9.37
C LEU A 279 -14.06 -8.16 -10.90
N GLU A 280 -13.04 -8.68 -11.58
CA GLU A 280 -13.08 -8.97 -13.02
C GLU A 280 -14.27 -9.89 -13.37
N MET A 281 -14.51 -10.92 -12.55
CA MET A 281 -15.66 -11.83 -12.72
C MET A 281 -17.04 -11.17 -12.56
N VAL A 282 -17.11 -9.98 -11.95
CA VAL A 282 -18.37 -9.26 -11.73
C VAL A 282 -18.59 -8.17 -12.80
N ALA A 283 -17.56 -7.82 -13.57
CA ALA A 283 -17.59 -6.73 -14.55
C ALA A 283 -18.75 -6.83 -15.53
N ASP A 284 -18.95 -8.02 -16.12
CA ASP A 284 -20.00 -8.26 -17.12
C ASP A 284 -21.42 -8.22 -16.55
N ALA A 285 -21.60 -8.16 -15.24
CA ALA A 285 -22.90 -8.03 -14.58
C ALA A 285 -23.25 -6.58 -14.21
N VAL A 286 -22.29 -5.66 -14.31
CA VAL A 286 -22.53 -4.21 -14.16
C VAL A 286 -23.26 -3.71 -15.41
N ARG A 287 -24.29 -2.89 -15.23
CA ARG A 287 -25.15 -2.42 -16.32
C ARG A 287 -25.42 -0.92 -16.23
N GLY A 288 -25.37 -0.29 -17.40
CA GLY A 288 -25.69 1.12 -17.60
C GLY A 288 -24.45 1.98 -17.56
N ASP A 289 -24.36 2.92 -18.50
CA ASP A 289 -23.14 3.67 -18.83
C ASP A 289 -22.48 4.31 -17.59
N GLY A 290 -23.28 4.91 -16.70
CA GLY A 290 -22.77 5.53 -15.48
C GLY A 290 -22.20 4.52 -14.47
N ASN A 291 -22.85 3.36 -14.31
CA ASN A 291 -22.39 2.30 -13.41
C ASN A 291 -21.13 1.64 -13.96
N GLU A 292 -21.11 1.35 -15.26
CA GLU A 292 -19.98 0.75 -15.96
C GLU A 292 -18.75 1.67 -15.91
N ALA A 293 -18.93 2.99 -16.13
CA ALA A 293 -17.85 3.95 -16.01
C ALA A 293 -17.29 4.06 -14.58
N ARG A 294 -18.16 4.09 -13.55
CA ARG A 294 -17.72 4.11 -12.15
C ARG A 294 -17.02 2.81 -11.75
N PHE A 295 -17.56 1.67 -12.15
CA PHE A 295 -16.96 0.37 -11.87
C PHE A 295 -15.61 0.23 -12.58
N GLY A 296 -15.54 0.60 -13.86
CA GLY A 296 -14.31 0.57 -14.66
C GLY A 296 -13.19 1.41 -14.06
N TYR A 297 -13.50 2.55 -13.44
CA TYR A 297 -12.50 3.34 -12.69
C TYR A 297 -11.88 2.53 -11.54
N TRP A 298 -12.70 1.88 -10.71
CA TRP A 298 -12.22 1.09 -9.57
C TRP A 298 -11.49 -0.17 -10.02
N LEU A 299 -12.04 -0.88 -11.00
CA LEU A 299 -11.40 -2.07 -11.56
C LEU A 299 -10.01 -1.75 -12.11
N ASN A 300 -9.88 -0.70 -12.94
CA ASN A 300 -8.58 -0.27 -13.44
C ASN A 300 -7.65 0.20 -12.32
N THR A 301 -8.17 0.84 -11.27
CA THR A 301 -7.36 1.24 -10.11
C THR A 301 -6.74 0.02 -9.42
N PHE A 302 -7.51 -1.05 -9.22
CA PHE A 302 -7.00 -2.27 -8.58
C PHE A 302 -6.14 -3.13 -9.52
N GLN A 303 -6.46 -3.18 -10.81
CA GLN A 303 -5.61 -3.80 -11.83
C GLN A 303 -4.26 -3.08 -11.94
N TYR A 304 -4.25 -1.75 -11.87
CA TYR A 304 -3.02 -0.95 -11.79
C TYR A 304 -2.16 -1.37 -10.59
N LEU A 305 -2.74 -1.57 -9.40
CA LEU A 305 -1.98 -2.05 -8.23
C LEU A 305 -1.40 -3.46 -8.46
N ARG A 306 -2.17 -4.38 -9.04
CA ARG A 306 -1.71 -5.74 -9.38
C ARG A 306 -0.59 -5.74 -10.41
N ALA A 307 -0.74 -4.95 -11.48
CA ALA A 307 0.27 -4.80 -12.54
C ALA A 307 1.56 -4.18 -12.00
N MET A 308 1.44 -3.18 -11.12
CA MET A 308 2.58 -2.57 -10.43
C MET A 308 3.30 -3.58 -9.54
N ALA A 309 2.58 -4.43 -8.81
CA ALA A 309 3.19 -5.49 -8.01
C ALA A 309 3.96 -6.51 -8.87
N ARG A 310 3.40 -6.92 -10.02
CA ARG A 310 4.10 -7.80 -10.97
C ARG A 310 5.39 -7.15 -11.49
N LEU A 311 5.30 -5.88 -11.89
CA LEU A 311 6.46 -5.11 -12.33
C LEU A 311 7.58 -5.09 -11.27
N ARG A 312 7.23 -4.96 -9.98
CA ARG A 312 8.21 -4.97 -8.88
C ARG A 312 8.94 -6.31 -8.75
N CYS A 313 8.24 -7.42 -8.93
CA CYS A 313 8.85 -8.76 -8.96
C CYS A 313 9.82 -8.88 -10.14
N THR A 314 9.36 -8.55 -11.36
CA THR A 314 10.21 -8.56 -12.56
C THR A 314 11.41 -7.63 -12.40
N TRP A 315 11.26 -6.50 -11.73
CA TRP A 315 12.36 -5.56 -11.48
C TRP A 315 13.41 -6.16 -10.55
N ALA A 316 13.02 -6.89 -9.50
CA ALA A 316 13.97 -7.58 -8.62
C ALA A 316 14.77 -8.63 -9.38
N ASP A 317 14.09 -9.45 -10.18
CA ASP A 317 14.72 -10.47 -11.03
C ASP A 317 15.70 -9.83 -12.02
N PHE A 318 15.28 -8.74 -12.66
CA PHE A 318 16.12 -7.99 -13.60
C PHE A 318 17.38 -7.42 -12.92
N ASN A 319 17.24 -6.86 -11.71
CA ASN A 319 18.38 -6.34 -10.96
C ASN A 319 19.38 -7.46 -10.61
N GLN A 320 18.87 -8.63 -10.21
CA GLN A 320 19.71 -9.80 -9.95
C GLN A 320 20.45 -10.26 -11.22
N ALA A 321 19.77 -10.31 -12.36
CA ALA A 321 20.38 -10.68 -13.64
C ALA A 321 21.44 -9.67 -14.12
N MET A 322 21.19 -8.37 -13.95
CA MET A 322 22.18 -7.32 -14.21
C MET A 322 23.40 -7.47 -13.31
N GLN A 323 23.20 -7.77 -12.02
CA GLN A 323 24.30 -8.03 -11.10
C GLN A 323 25.11 -9.26 -11.51
N ALA A 324 24.45 -10.35 -11.91
CA ALA A 324 25.12 -11.55 -12.41
C ALA A 324 25.97 -11.23 -13.64
N ALA A 325 25.45 -10.45 -14.59
CA ALA A 325 26.19 -10.01 -15.78
C ALA A 325 27.42 -9.17 -15.45
N ARG A 326 27.34 -8.27 -14.44
CA ARG A 326 28.51 -7.52 -13.94
C ARG A 326 29.57 -8.45 -13.34
N THR A 327 29.16 -9.49 -12.62
CA THR A 327 30.08 -10.41 -11.96
C THR A 327 30.65 -11.50 -12.87
N ALA A 328 30.06 -11.71 -14.05
CA ALA A 328 30.51 -12.72 -15.03
C ALA A 328 31.87 -12.40 -15.69
N GLY A 329 32.48 -11.24 -15.40
CA GLY A 329 33.78 -10.82 -15.91
C GLY A 329 33.66 -9.68 -16.92
N THR A 330 34.51 -9.66 -17.94
CA THR A 330 34.53 -8.61 -18.97
C THR A 330 34.44 -9.20 -20.37
N GLY A 331 33.97 -8.42 -21.35
CA GLY A 331 33.90 -8.86 -22.75
C GLY A 331 32.77 -9.87 -22.98
N GLU A 332 33.07 -10.99 -23.62
CA GLU A 332 32.06 -11.94 -24.10
C GLU A 332 31.28 -12.62 -22.98
N SER A 333 31.91 -12.90 -21.82
CA SER A 333 31.24 -13.55 -20.69
C SER A 333 30.13 -12.66 -20.09
N ALA A 334 30.42 -11.38 -19.86
CA ALA A 334 29.44 -10.41 -19.38
C ALA A 334 28.32 -10.19 -20.41
N ARG A 335 28.68 -10.17 -21.70
CA ARG A 335 27.72 -10.05 -22.81
C ARG A 335 26.78 -11.24 -22.90
N ALA A 336 27.31 -12.47 -22.81
CA ALA A 336 26.51 -13.69 -22.81
C ALA A 336 25.54 -13.73 -21.61
N ALA A 337 26.02 -13.43 -20.41
CA ALA A 337 25.17 -13.34 -19.21
C ALA A 337 24.07 -12.26 -19.34
N ALA A 338 24.38 -11.12 -19.96
CA ALA A 338 23.39 -10.08 -20.23
C ALA A 338 22.33 -10.51 -21.26
N ILE A 339 22.73 -11.24 -22.31
CA ILE A 339 21.81 -11.78 -23.33
C ILE A 339 20.90 -12.85 -22.75
N GLU A 340 21.45 -13.78 -21.97
CA GLU A 340 20.71 -14.94 -21.45
C GLU A 340 19.84 -14.58 -20.23
N GLY A 341 20.32 -13.70 -19.35
CA GLY A 341 19.64 -13.33 -18.11
C GLY A 341 18.88 -12.01 -18.19
N ALA A 342 19.59 -10.91 -18.44
CA ALA A 342 19.03 -9.56 -18.24
C ALA A 342 18.11 -9.10 -19.38
N LEU A 343 18.42 -9.44 -20.63
CA LEU A 343 17.66 -8.97 -21.79
C LEU A 343 16.21 -9.50 -21.84
N PRO A 344 15.91 -10.79 -21.59
CA PRO A 344 14.53 -11.27 -21.52
C PRO A 344 13.72 -10.59 -20.41
N LEU A 345 14.34 -10.36 -19.25
CA LEU A 345 13.71 -9.66 -18.12
C LEU A 345 13.47 -8.18 -18.44
N ARG A 346 14.37 -7.55 -19.20
CA ARG A 346 14.15 -6.19 -19.72
C ARG A 346 12.93 -6.11 -20.63
N VAL A 347 12.75 -7.07 -21.53
CA VAL A 347 11.56 -7.15 -22.39
C VAL A 347 10.31 -7.31 -21.54
N ARG A 348 10.33 -8.19 -20.54
CA ARG A 348 9.22 -8.37 -19.59
C ARG A 348 8.91 -7.07 -18.83
N LEU A 349 9.91 -6.33 -18.37
CA LEU A 349 9.72 -5.02 -17.71
C LEU A 349 9.00 -4.01 -18.62
N VAL A 350 9.35 -3.96 -19.90
CA VAL A 350 8.64 -3.10 -20.87
C VAL A 350 7.18 -3.52 -21.03
N GLU A 351 6.91 -4.83 -21.09
CA GLU A 351 5.54 -5.36 -21.15
C GLU A 351 4.73 -5.07 -19.89
N ASP A 352 5.33 -5.25 -18.71
CA ASP A 352 4.72 -4.95 -17.42
C ASP A 352 4.44 -3.45 -17.27
N LEU A 353 5.39 -2.60 -17.69
CA LEU A 353 5.22 -1.16 -17.65
C LEU A 353 4.08 -0.70 -18.56
N ARG A 354 3.94 -1.33 -19.73
CA ARG A 354 2.82 -1.07 -20.64
C ARG A 354 1.48 -1.42 -20.00
N GLU A 355 1.38 -2.52 -19.26
CA GLU A 355 0.16 -2.89 -18.52
C GLU A 355 -0.12 -1.89 -17.38
N VAL A 356 0.90 -1.50 -16.63
CA VAL A 356 0.80 -0.45 -15.60
C VAL A 356 0.24 0.84 -16.19
N TYR A 357 0.80 1.33 -17.30
CA TYR A 357 0.35 2.57 -17.95
C TYR A 357 -1.03 2.42 -18.58
N ALA A 358 -1.40 1.25 -19.09
CA ALA A 358 -2.74 1.01 -19.62
C ALA A 358 -3.82 1.26 -18.55
N HIS A 359 -3.63 0.68 -17.35
CA HIS A 359 -4.56 0.85 -16.24
C HIS A 359 -4.46 2.23 -15.59
N LEU A 360 -3.26 2.78 -15.42
CA LEU A 360 -3.06 4.13 -14.89
C LEU A 360 -3.77 5.17 -15.77
N LEU A 361 -3.51 5.15 -17.07
CA LEU A 361 -4.11 6.09 -18.02
C LEU A 361 -5.61 5.88 -18.23
N ALA A 362 -6.19 4.76 -17.80
CA ALA A 362 -7.64 4.56 -17.77
C ALA A 362 -8.31 5.27 -16.57
N THR A 363 -7.57 5.55 -15.50
CA THR A 363 -8.10 6.14 -14.26
C THR A 363 -7.84 7.64 -14.14
N VAL A 364 -6.72 8.13 -14.66
CA VAL A 364 -6.30 9.53 -14.48
C VAL A 364 -7.31 10.51 -15.04
N SER A 365 -7.89 11.34 -14.16
CA SER A 365 -8.94 12.31 -14.49
C SER A 365 -8.81 13.62 -13.72
N THR A 366 -7.98 13.69 -12.69
CA THR A 366 -7.79 14.85 -11.82
C THR A 366 -6.33 15.32 -11.81
N PRO A 367 -6.04 16.58 -11.41
CA PRO A 367 -4.67 17.06 -11.22
C PRO A 367 -3.84 16.19 -10.27
N GLY A 368 -4.47 15.68 -9.19
CA GLY A 368 -3.80 14.78 -8.26
C GLY A 368 -3.39 13.44 -8.87
N GLU A 369 -4.20 12.91 -9.80
CA GLU A 369 -3.90 11.69 -10.55
C GLU A 369 -2.86 11.94 -11.66
N LEU A 370 -2.87 13.11 -12.30
CA LEU A 370 -1.77 13.53 -13.18
C LEU A 370 -0.44 13.59 -12.43
N GLY A 371 -0.46 13.97 -11.15
CA GLY A 371 0.70 13.87 -10.27
C GLY A 371 1.22 12.44 -10.09
N THR A 372 0.38 11.41 -10.23
CA THR A 372 0.85 10.01 -10.24
C THR A 372 1.66 9.69 -11.49
N ILE A 373 1.26 10.20 -12.66
CA ILE A 373 2.03 10.06 -13.90
C ILE A 373 3.37 10.79 -13.74
N ALA A 374 3.36 12.03 -13.25
CA ALA A 374 4.58 12.79 -13.03
C ALA A 374 5.54 12.05 -12.09
N ASN A 375 5.04 11.44 -11.02
CA ASN A 375 5.86 10.64 -10.11
C ASN A 375 6.50 9.44 -10.81
N TRP A 376 5.74 8.71 -11.64
CA TRP A 376 6.30 7.64 -12.45
C TRP A 376 7.40 8.15 -13.37
N GLU A 377 7.09 9.13 -14.22
CA GLU A 377 7.99 9.59 -15.27
C GLU A 377 9.25 10.27 -14.72
N GLN A 378 9.13 11.05 -13.64
CA GLN A 378 10.23 11.86 -13.12
C GLN A 378 11.06 11.16 -12.05
N HIS A 379 10.45 10.29 -11.24
CA HIS A 379 11.11 9.72 -10.06
C HIS A 379 11.34 8.22 -10.16
N ILE A 380 10.56 7.48 -10.95
CA ILE A 380 10.64 6.02 -11.00
C ILE A 380 11.29 5.53 -12.28
N LEU A 381 10.82 5.98 -13.45
CA LEU A 381 11.36 5.54 -14.73
C LEU A 381 12.86 5.77 -14.90
N PRO A 382 13.48 6.85 -14.38
CA PRO A 382 14.93 7.00 -14.47
C PRO A 382 15.71 5.84 -13.85
N GLY A 383 15.33 5.39 -12.65
CA GLY A 383 16.00 4.31 -11.93
C GLY A 383 15.54 2.91 -12.33
N LEU A 384 14.29 2.77 -12.76
CA LEU A 384 13.71 1.50 -13.21
C LEU A 384 14.07 1.17 -14.67
N MET A 385 14.03 2.17 -15.56
CA MET A 385 14.09 1.96 -17.00
C MET A 385 15.29 2.59 -17.70
N ASP A 386 15.58 3.86 -17.42
CA ASP A 386 16.52 4.62 -18.26
C ASP A 386 17.98 4.27 -17.95
N GLN A 387 18.38 4.40 -16.68
CA GLN A 387 19.75 4.10 -16.25
C GLN A 387 20.11 2.62 -16.47
N PRO A 388 19.28 1.64 -16.05
CA PRO A 388 19.61 0.24 -16.28
C PRO A 388 19.53 -0.17 -17.75
N GLY A 389 18.65 0.48 -18.54
CA GLY A 389 18.57 0.26 -19.98
C GLY A 389 19.86 0.71 -20.70
N ALA A 390 20.40 1.87 -20.34
CA ALA A 390 21.67 2.37 -20.87
C ALA A 390 22.84 1.46 -20.47
N GLU A 391 22.82 0.91 -19.26
CA GLU A 391 23.83 -0.06 -18.80
C GLU A 391 23.75 -1.38 -19.57
N LEU A 392 22.55 -1.93 -19.74
CA LEU A 392 22.34 -3.16 -20.50
C LEU A 392 22.81 -3.00 -21.95
N ALA A 393 22.53 -1.87 -22.60
CA ALA A 393 23.02 -1.57 -23.95
C ALA A 393 24.57 -1.64 -24.04
N LYS A 394 25.27 -1.11 -23.02
CA LYS A 394 26.74 -1.20 -22.94
C LYS A 394 27.23 -2.64 -22.81
N LEU A 395 26.59 -3.46 -21.97
CA LEU A 395 26.92 -4.88 -21.82
C LEU A 395 26.69 -5.67 -23.11
N LEU A 396 25.64 -5.33 -23.86
CA LEU A 396 25.33 -5.95 -25.15
C LEU A 396 26.26 -5.50 -26.29
N GLN A 397 27.02 -4.41 -26.08
CA GLN A 397 27.84 -3.74 -27.09
C GLN A 397 27.01 -3.26 -28.30
N GLY A 398 25.80 -2.75 -28.07
CA GLY A 398 24.89 -2.32 -29.11
C GLY A 398 23.63 -1.66 -28.57
N GLU A 399 22.68 -1.36 -29.46
CA GLU A 399 21.38 -0.85 -29.04
C GLU A 399 20.49 -1.95 -28.44
N LEU A 400 19.60 -1.55 -27.54
CA LEU A 400 18.53 -2.44 -27.09
C LEU A 400 17.61 -2.81 -28.28
N PRO A 401 17.15 -4.06 -28.40
CA PRO A 401 16.13 -4.41 -29.38
C PRO A 401 14.85 -3.59 -29.13
N ALA A 402 14.00 -3.42 -30.15
CA ALA A 402 12.78 -2.62 -30.03
C ALA A 402 11.87 -3.08 -28.88
N ALA A 403 11.73 -4.40 -28.69
CA ALA A 403 10.95 -4.98 -27.60
C ALA A 403 11.49 -4.69 -26.18
N ALA A 404 12.76 -4.26 -26.06
CA ALA A 404 13.41 -3.90 -24.81
C ALA A 404 13.40 -2.37 -24.54
N ARG A 405 12.68 -1.60 -25.37
CA ARG A 405 12.51 -0.15 -25.25
C ARG A 405 11.04 0.18 -24.95
N PRO A 406 10.75 1.07 -23.98
CA PRO A 406 9.39 1.58 -23.78
C PRO A 406 8.81 2.18 -25.06
N GLU A 407 7.56 1.86 -25.36
CA GLU A 407 6.85 2.46 -26.50
C GLU A 407 6.37 3.88 -26.17
N VAL A 408 6.37 4.75 -27.19
CA VAL A 408 5.79 6.09 -27.10
C VAL A 408 4.45 6.06 -27.83
N GLY A 409 3.34 6.13 -27.08
CA GLY A 409 2.00 6.21 -27.64
C GLY A 409 0.91 5.67 -26.73
N TYR A 410 -0.32 6.17 -26.91
CA TYR A 410 -1.49 5.68 -26.20
C TYR A 410 -2.27 4.70 -27.09
N ARG A 411 -2.63 3.54 -26.54
CA ARG A 411 -3.38 2.48 -27.25
C ARG A 411 -4.78 2.24 -26.69
N GLY A 412 -5.17 2.99 -25.66
CA GLY A 412 -6.48 2.83 -25.03
C GLY A 412 -7.59 3.58 -25.78
N PRO A 413 -8.85 3.43 -25.32
CA PRO A 413 -9.99 4.16 -25.87
C PRO A 413 -9.81 5.67 -25.67
N ALA A 414 -10.31 6.48 -26.60
CA ALA A 414 -10.25 7.93 -26.47
C ALA A 414 -10.93 8.40 -25.17
N ARG A 415 -10.28 9.30 -24.43
CA ARG A 415 -10.80 9.89 -23.20
C ARG A 415 -10.81 11.40 -23.32
N VAL A 416 -11.92 12.01 -22.89
CA VAL A 416 -12.08 13.46 -22.72
C VAL A 416 -12.17 13.73 -21.22
N ILE A 417 -11.29 14.59 -20.72
CA ILE A 417 -11.09 14.81 -19.29
C ILE A 417 -11.19 16.29 -19.01
N VAL A 418 -12.03 16.68 -18.06
CA VAL A 418 -12.07 18.04 -17.49
C VAL A 418 -11.46 17.97 -16.10
N PRO A 419 -10.17 18.32 -15.91
CA PRO A 419 -9.46 18.02 -14.66
C PRO A 419 -10.05 18.75 -13.45
N ALA A 420 -10.64 19.92 -13.67
CA ALA A 420 -11.29 20.73 -12.66
C ALA A 420 -12.64 21.21 -13.19
N ALA A 421 -13.68 20.39 -13.04
CA ALA A 421 -15.04 20.82 -13.31
C ALA A 421 -15.47 21.81 -12.22
N ARG A 422 -15.88 23.01 -12.61
CA ARG A 422 -16.39 24.02 -11.69
C ARG A 422 -17.88 23.75 -11.43
N SER A 423 -18.21 23.42 -10.18
CA SER A 423 -19.60 23.21 -9.75
C SER A 423 -20.32 24.48 -9.32
N SER A 424 -19.60 25.61 -9.19
CA SER A 424 -20.18 26.91 -8.83
C SER A 424 -19.35 28.06 -9.41
N PHE A 425 -20.06 29.12 -9.81
CA PHE A 425 -19.52 30.38 -10.32
C PHE A 425 -20.53 31.50 -10.05
N ALA A 426 -20.04 32.75 -9.97
CA ALA A 426 -20.92 33.90 -9.80
C ALA A 426 -21.68 34.22 -11.11
N PRO A 427 -22.90 34.78 -11.04
CA PRO A 427 -23.62 35.19 -12.24
C PRO A 427 -22.80 36.14 -13.12
N GLY A 428 -22.64 35.81 -14.40
CA GLY A 428 -21.89 36.58 -15.38
C GLY A 428 -20.36 36.45 -15.27
N GLU A 429 -19.84 35.59 -14.38
CA GLU A 429 -18.41 35.31 -14.29
C GLU A 429 -17.92 34.60 -15.57
N PRO A 430 -16.73 34.95 -16.12
CA PRO A 430 -16.12 34.19 -17.20
C PRO A 430 -15.86 32.73 -16.79
N LEU A 431 -16.38 31.79 -17.56
CA LEU A 431 -16.14 30.36 -17.36
C LEU A 431 -15.27 29.83 -18.50
N THR A 432 -14.09 29.31 -18.14
CA THR A 432 -13.16 28.66 -19.06
C THR A 432 -12.91 27.24 -18.60
N LEU A 433 -13.15 26.27 -19.49
CA LEU A 433 -12.81 24.87 -19.25
C LEU A 433 -11.48 24.53 -19.89
N ARG A 434 -10.62 23.86 -19.14
CA ARG A 434 -9.47 23.13 -19.68
C ARG A 434 -9.89 21.69 -19.90
N VAL A 435 -9.67 21.20 -21.11
CA VAL A 435 -10.02 19.83 -21.52
C VAL A 435 -8.76 19.11 -21.96
N LEU A 436 -8.54 17.91 -21.44
CA LEU A 436 -7.50 17.01 -21.90
C LEU A 436 -8.14 15.92 -22.75
N VAL A 437 -7.58 15.70 -23.94
CA VAL A 437 -7.93 14.58 -24.81
C VAL A 437 -6.76 13.62 -24.84
N LEU A 438 -7.01 12.39 -24.41
CA LEU A 438 -6.06 11.28 -24.50
C LEU A 438 -6.60 10.28 -25.52
N ALA A 439 -5.95 10.17 -26.67
CA ALA A 439 -6.38 9.30 -27.76
C ALA A 439 -5.18 8.79 -28.56
N ALA A 440 -5.32 7.60 -29.16
CA ALA A 440 -4.31 7.05 -30.07
C ALA A 440 -4.12 7.94 -31.31
N GLN A 441 -5.23 8.51 -31.78
CA GLN A 441 -5.26 9.52 -32.83
C GLN A 441 -6.01 10.73 -32.31
N MET A 442 -5.38 11.90 -32.43
CA MET A 442 -5.98 13.16 -31.99
C MET A 442 -7.19 13.52 -32.85
N PRO A 443 -8.29 14.03 -32.27
CA PRO A 443 -9.45 14.46 -33.03
C PRO A 443 -9.11 15.66 -33.93
N ILE A 444 -9.77 15.71 -35.09
CA ILE A 444 -9.70 16.85 -36.02
C ILE A 444 -10.56 18.01 -35.49
N GLU A 445 -11.69 17.68 -34.87
CA GLU A 445 -12.62 18.62 -34.27
C GLU A 445 -13.06 18.10 -32.90
N ALA A 446 -13.19 19.01 -31.93
CA ALA A 446 -13.74 18.71 -30.62
C ALA A 446 -14.57 19.90 -30.14
N VAL A 447 -15.71 19.61 -29.52
CA VAL A 447 -16.65 20.63 -29.03
C VAL A 447 -17.11 20.28 -27.62
N VAL A 448 -17.42 21.30 -26.83
CA VAL A 448 -18.22 21.18 -25.60
C VAL A 448 -19.68 21.42 -25.98
N ARG A 449 -20.55 20.49 -25.60
CA ARG A 449 -22.00 20.64 -25.81
C ARG A 449 -22.61 21.19 -24.54
N TRP A 450 -23.17 22.39 -24.58
CA TRP A 450 -23.72 23.02 -23.39
C TRP A 450 -25.13 23.58 -23.58
N ARG A 451 -25.86 23.76 -22.48
CA ARG A 451 -27.15 24.45 -22.42
C ARG A 451 -27.38 25.06 -21.04
N LYS A 452 -28.34 25.98 -20.95
CA LYS A 452 -28.87 26.38 -19.63
C LYS A 452 -29.85 25.33 -19.14
N MET A 453 -29.84 25.03 -17.84
CA MET A 453 -30.77 24.08 -17.26
C MET A 453 -32.23 24.48 -17.55
N GLY A 454 -33.02 23.51 -17.98
CA GLY A 454 -34.42 23.71 -18.40
C GLY A 454 -34.59 24.25 -19.82
N ASP A 455 -33.52 24.61 -20.52
CA ASP A 455 -33.57 24.86 -21.95
C ASP A 455 -33.47 23.53 -22.72
N GLY A 456 -33.98 23.49 -23.96
CA GLY A 456 -34.04 22.27 -24.76
C GLY A 456 -32.67 21.80 -25.29
N GLY A 457 -32.36 22.22 -26.52
CA GLY A 457 -31.20 21.73 -27.26
C GLY A 457 -29.85 22.21 -26.75
N TYR A 458 -28.83 21.36 -26.91
CA TYR A 458 -27.43 21.71 -26.69
C TYR A 458 -26.91 22.64 -27.79
N ARG A 459 -25.98 23.51 -27.41
CA ARG A 459 -25.17 24.37 -28.30
C ARG A 459 -23.74 23.85 -28.31
N ASP A 460 -23.11 23.90 -29.47
CA ASP A 460 -21.71 23.53 -29.61
C ASP A 460 -20.81 24.73 -29.31
N LEU A 461 -19.77 24.49 -28.52
CA LEU A 461 -18.69 25.44 -28.23
C LEU A 461 -17.36 24.79 -28.67
N PRO A 462 -16.68 25.31 -29.71
CA PRO A 462 -15.43 24.74 -30.20
C PRO A 462 -14.34 24.69 -29.14
N LEU A 463 -13.57 23.60 -29.12
CA LEU A 463 -12.38 23.49 -28.29
C LEU A 463 -11.17 24.03 -29.04
N GLU A 464 -10.55 25.08 -28.50
CA GLU A 464 -9.29 25.64 -28.96
C GLU A 464 -8.13 24.70 -28.59
N HIS A 465 -7.31 24.32 -29.56
CA HIS A 465 -6.15 23.46 -29.33
C HIS A 465 -4.97 24.28 -28.81
N LEU A 466 -4.50 23.95 -27.60
CA LEU A 466 -3.35 24.63 -26.98
C LEU A 466 -2.03 23.87 -27.20
N GLY A 467 -2.10 22.61 -27.60
CA GLY A 467 -0.94 21.77 -27.91
C GLY A 467 -1.04 20.37 -27.29
N ARG A 468 -0.42 19.38 -27.95
CA ARG A 468 -0.53 17.95 -27.59
C ARG A 468 -2.00 17.56 -27.37
N GLY A 469 -2.33 16.97 -26.22
CA GLY A 469 -3.68 16.62 -25.81
C GLY A 469 -4.46 17.73 -25.11
N VAL A 470 -4.00 18.98 -25.09
CA VAL A 470 -4.58 20.06 -24.26
C VAL A 470 -5.43 21.00 -25.10
N PHE A 471 -6.66 21.23 -24.62
CA PHE A 471 -7.65 22.10 -25.24
C PHE A 471 -8.29 23.05 -24.21
N GLN A 472 -8.96 24.08 -24.72
CA GLN A 472 -9.69 25.04 -23.92
C GLN A 472 -11.03 25.43 -24.58
N ALA A 473 -12.05 25.65 -23.76
CA ALA A 473 -13.33 26.22 -24.20
C ALA A 473 -13.70 27.40 -23.28
N GLY A 474 -13.84 28.60 -23.87
CA GLY A 474 -14.33 29.78 -23.17
C GLY A 474 -15.83 29.93 -23.38
N PHE A 475 -16.60 29.86 -22.31
CA PHE A 475 -18.04 30.05 -22.38
C PHE A 475 -18.36 31.52 -22.62
N PRO A 476 -19.35 31.83 -23.47
CA PRO A 476 -19.76 33.20 -23.67
C PRO A 476 -20.44 33.74 -22.40
N MET A 477 -20.36 35.05 -22.16
CA MET A 477 -20.81 35.66 -20.91
C MET A 477 -22.29 35.42 -20.62
N GLU A 478 -23.12 35.31 -21.66
CA GLU A 478 -24.54 34.98 -21.52
C GLU A 478 -24.76 33.55 -21.00
N ALA A 479 -23.80 32.64 -21.14
CA ALA A 479 -23.92 31.28 -20.62
C ALA A 479 -24.01 31.32 -19.09
N THR A 480 -23.11 32.06 -18.44
CA THR A 480 -23.03 32.14 -16.97
C THR A 480 -23.99 33.19 -16.37
N ALA A 481 -24.77 33.88 -17.20
CA ALA A 481 -25.79 34.82 -16.74
C ALA A 481 -27.14 34.11 -16.46
N GLY A 482 -27.59 34.20 -15.21
CA GLY A 482 -28.93 33.77 -14.81
C GLY A 482 -29.01 32.32 -14.34
N LYS A 483 -29.47 31.42 -15.21
CA LYS A 483 -29.73 30.00 -14.89
C LYS A 483 -28.43 29.18 -14.79
N ASP A 484 -28.51 28.06 -14.08
CA ASP A 484 -27.47 27.05 -14.04
C ASP A 484 -27.17 26.47 -15.43
N LEU A 485 -25.96 25.92 -15.59
CA LEU A 485 -25.44 25.38 -16.83
C LEU A 485 -25.27 23.85 -16.77
N GLU A 486 -25.49 23.20 -17.90
CA GLU A 486 -25.14 21.80 -18.16
C GLU A 486 -24.20 21.78 -19.37
N TYR A 487 -23.05 21.10 -19.27
CA TYR A 487 -22.04 21.04 -20.32
C TYR A 487 -21.20 19.77 -20.32
#